data_AF-A0A953HNB4-F1
#
_entry.id   AF-A0A953HNB4-F1
#
_cell.length_a   1.000
_cell.length_b   1.000
_cell.length_c   1.000
_cell.angle_alpha   90.00
_cell.angle_beta   90.00
_cell.angle_gamma   90.00
#
_symmetry.space_group_name_H-M   'P 1'
#
loop_
_entity.id
_entity.type
_entity.pdbx_description
1 polymer ?
#
loop_
_entity_poly.entity_id
_entity_poly.type
_entity_poly.pdbx_seq_one_letter_code
_entity_poly.pdbx_strand_id
1 'polypeptide(L)'
;VGGATATGVGEDVVRVAGSHAVVEAMRAGLDPTAACRRVIERLARLRGSKIANSQVALVALDKRGRAGGFALQPGFTFAVTDANGQTRIERAGALFESS
;
A
#
# COMPACT_ATOMS: atom_id res chain seq x y z
N VAL A 1 10.55 -11.52 2.63
CA VAL A 1 10.37 -10.66 1.41
C VAL A 1 9.36 -11.31 0.48
N GLY A 2 8.71 -10.55 -0.39
CA GLY A 2 7.64 -11.00 -1.28
C GLY A 2 7.49 -10.02 -2.45
N GLY A 3 6.26 -9.74 -2.89
CA GLY A 3 5.96 -8.80 -3.97
C GLY A 3 5.13 -7.61 -3.51
N ALA A 4 5.23 -6.48 -4.22
CA ALA A 4 4.40 -5.31 -4.00
C ALA A 4 4.09 -4.60 -5.31
N THR A 5 2.94 -3.94 -5.38
CA THR A 5 2.50 -3.09 -6.49
C THR A 5 1.81 -1.83 -5.98
N ALA A 6 1.60 -0.87 -6.86
CA ALA A 6 1.03 0.43 -6.55
C ALA A 6 -0.06 0.82 -7.56
N THR A 7 -0.95 1.71 -7.13
CA THR A 7 -1.93 2.39 -8.00
C THR A 7 -2.12 3.84 -7.53
N GLY A 8 -2.75 4.67 -8.37
CA GLY A 8 -2.96 6.09 -8.13
C GLY A 8 -2.01 6.96 -8.96
N VAL A 9 -1.65 8.13 -8.44
CA VAL A 9 -0.79 9.11 -9.13
C VAL A 9 0.63 8.55 -9.28
N GLY A 10 1.01 8.21 -10.51
CA GLY A 10 2.28 7.53 -10.81
C GLY A 10 3.50 8.33 -10.40
N GLU A 11 3.47 9.65 -10.55
CA GLU A 11 4.56 10.56 -10.15
C GLU A 11 4.83 10.51 -8.64
N ASP A 12 3.78 10.33 -7.83
CA ASP A 12 3.90 10.19 -6.39
C ASP A 12 4.43 8.81 -5.99
N VAL A 13 4.06 7.75 -6.73
CA VAL A 13 4.62 6.40 -6.56
C VAL A 13 6.12 6.39 -6.87
N VAL A 14 6.52 7.00 -8.00
CA VAL A 14 7.93 7.09 -8.43
C VAL A 14 8.77 7.86 -7.41
N ARG A 15 8.24 8.96 -6.86
CA ARG A 15 8.93 9.82 -5.87
C ARG A 15 9.44 9.06 -4.64
N VAL A 16 8.75 8.00 -4.25
CA VAL A 16 9.12 7.18 -3.07
C VAL A 16 9.66 5.80 -3.42
N ALA A 17 9.83 5.50 -4.72
CA ALA A 17 10.12 4.15 -5.21
C ALA A 17 9.17 3.11 -4.58
N GLY A 18 7.86 3.37 -4.68
CA GLY A 18 6.81 2.75 -3.84
C GLY A 18 6.94 1.25 -3.62
N SER A 19 6.87 0.43 -4.69
CA SER A 19 6.94 -1.02 -4.57
C SER A 19 8.26 -1.52 -3.98
N HIS A 20 9.39 -0.92 -4.39
CA HIS A 20 10.70 -1.25 -3.84
C HIS A 20 10.74 -0.95 -2.34
N ALA A 21 10.32 0.25 -1.93
CA ALA A 21 10.31 0.65 -0.54
C ALA A 21 9.41 -0.25 0.34
N VAL A 22 8.28 -0.72 -0.19
CA VAL A 22 7.42 -1.69 0.51
C VAL A 22 8.12 -3.03 0.69
N VAL A 23 8.77 -3.55 -0.35
CA VAL A 23 9.51 -4.82 -0.26
C VAL A 23 10.68 -4.71 0.74
N GLU A 24 11.40 -3.59 0.76
CA GLU A 24 12.45 -3.35 1.76
C GLU A 24 11.89 -3.24 3.18
N ALA A 25 10.73 -2.60 3.35
CA ALA A 25 10.09 -2.52 4.65
C ALA A 25 9.65 -3.91 5.17
N MET A 26 9.14 -4.77 4.28
CA MET A 26 8.89 -6.18 4.61
C MET A 26 10.18 -6.97 4.90
N ARG A 27 11.29 -6.67 4.20
CA ARG A 27 12.61 -7.26 4.49
C ARG A 27 13.09 -6.90 5.90
N ALA A 28 12.80 -5.69 6.35
CA ALA A 28 13.08 -5.21 7.70
C ALA A 28 12.12 -5.77 8.78
N GLY A 29 11.24 -6.71 8.44
CA GLY A 29 10.41 -7.44 9.39
C GLY A 29 8.97 -6.95 9.51
N LEU A 30 8.56 -5.91 8.77
CA LEU A 30 7.15 -5.48 8.77
C LEU A 30 6.27 -6.49 8.03
N ASP A 31 5.03 -6.64 8.48
CA ASP A 31 4.00 -7.33 7.70
C ASP A 31 3.57 -6.45 6.49
N PRO A 32 2.93 -7.05 5.47
CA PRO A 32 2.54 -6.33 4.24
C PRO A 32 1.75 -5.05 4.47
N THR A 33 0.77 -5.05 5.39
CA THR A 33 -0.06 -3.87 5.66
C THR A 33 0.74 -2.77 6.32
N ALA A 34 1.55 -3.11 7.34
CA ALA A 34 2.44 -2.16 8.00
C ALA A 34 3.51 -1.59 7.03
N ALA A 35 4.03 -2.42 6.12
CA ALA A 35 4.97 -2.00 5.09
C ALA A 35 4.34 -0.99 4.12
N CYS A 36 3.13 -1.26 3.61
CA CYS A 36 2.38 -0.31 2.78
C CYS A 36 2.12 1.00 3.52
N ARG A 37 1.63 0.94 4.77
CA ARG A 37 1.36 2.12 5.61
C ARG A 37 2.61 2.99 5.77
N ARG A 38 3.75 2.39 6.11
CA ARG A 38 5.02 3.12 6.31
C ARG A 38 5.42 3.94 5.06
N VAL A 39 5.19 3.40 3.87
CA VAL A 39 5.54 4.08 2.61
C VAL A 39 4.53 5.19 2.29
N ILE A 40 3.23 4.97 2.50
CA ILE A 40 2.19 6.00 2.37
C ILE A 40 2.46 7.17 3.32
N GLU A 41 2.76 6.90 4.59
CA GLU A 41 3.08 7.95 5.57
C GLU A 41 4.34 8.72 5.17
N ARG A 42 5.36 8.04 4.62
CA ARG A 42 6.56 8.71 4.08
C ARG A 42 6.22 9.64 2.93
N LEU A 43 5.39 9.19 1.98
CA LEU A 43 4.93 10.02 0.86
C LEU A 43 4.18 11.26 1.38
N ALA A 44 3.27 11.08 2.33
CA ALA A 44 2.51 12.18 2.91
C ALA A 44 3.42 13.22 3.58
N ARG A 45 4.42 12.79 4.37
CA ARG A 45 5.42 13.69 4.96
C ARG A 45 6.23 14.45 3.91
N LEU A 46 6.59 13.83 2.79
CA LEU A 46 7.37 14.46 1.71
C LEU A 46 6.55 15.50 0.92
N ARG A 47 5.24 15.30 0.81
CA ARG A 47 4.36 16.15 -0.01
C ARG A 47 3.60 17.21 0.79
N GLY A 48 3.49 17.03 2.11
CA GLY A 48 2.77 17.95 2.99
C GLY A 48 1.30 18.12 2.57
N SER A 49 0.77 19.33 2.69
CA SER A 49 -0.63 19.64 2.35
C SER A 49 -1.01 19.35 0.89
N LYS A 50 -0.04 19.30 -0.03
CA LYS A 50 -0.28 19.03 -1.46
C LYS A 50 -0.70 17.58 -1.76
N ILE A 51 -0.64 16.68 -0.77
CA ILE A 51 -1.01 15.27 -0.94
C ILE A 51 -2.49 15.01 -0.65
N ALA A 52 -3.18 15.95 0.00
CA ALA A 52 -4.55 15.76 0.51
C ALA A 52 -5.60 15.49 -0.58
N ASN A 53 -5.32 15.86 -1.84
CA ASN A 53 -6.19 15.59 -2.99
C ASN A 53 -5.61 14.52 -3.95
N SER A 54 -4.48 13.91 -3.60
CA SER A 54 -3.87 12.82 -4.38
C SER A 54 -4.31 11.48 -3.81
N GLN A 55 -4.42 10.48 -4.68
CA GLN A 55 -4.61 9.09 -4.27
C GLN A 55 -3.39 8.28 -4.68
N VAL A 56 -2.87 7.52 -3.73
CA VAL A 56 -1.87 6.48 -3.92
C VAL A 56 -2.24 5.34 -2.99
N ALA A 57 -2.24 4.13 -3.51
CA ALA A 57 -2.40 2.93 -2.71
C ALA A 57 -1.34 1.90 -3.07
N LEU A 58 -0.95 1.13 -2.07
CA LEU A 58 0.04 0.08 -2.17
C LEU A 58 -0.58 -1.24 -1.73
N VAL A 59 -0.26 -2.31 -2.45
CA VAL A 59 -0.66 -3.69 -2.14
C VAL A 59 0.60 -4.54 -2.10
N ALA A 60 0.68 -5.44 -1.13
CA ALA A 60 1.80 -6.34 -0.96
C ALA A 60 1.36 -7.74 -0.54
N LEU A 61 2.19 -8.72 -0.91
CA LEU A 61 2.07 -10.12 -0.53
C LEU A 61 3.44 -10.62 -0.09
N ASP A 62 3.54 -11.24 1.08
CA ASP A 62 4.77 -11.86 1.53
C ASP A 62 4.86 -13.36 1.24
N LYS A 63 6.05 -13.95 1.44
CA LYS A 63 6.30 -15.39 1.28
C LYS A 63 5.50 -16.30 2.23
N ARG A 64 4.83 -15.74 3.25
CA ARG A 64 3.96 -16.48 4.17
C ARG A 64 2.50 -16.48 3.69
N GLY A 65 2.22 -15.87 2.54
CA GLY A 65 0.87 -15.75 1.98
C GLY A 65 0.04 -14.65 2.64
N ARG A 66 0.64 -13.77 3.45
CA ARG A 66 -0.08 -12.63 4.03
C ARG A 66 -0.19 -11.56 2.96
N ALA A 67 -1.41 -11.14 2.64
CA ALA A 67 -1.69 -10.00 1.78
C ALA A 67 -1.98 -8.76 2.66
N GLY A 68 -1.71 -7.57 2.13
CA GLY A 68 -2.02 -6.33 2.82
C GLY A 68 -1.99 -5.13 1.89
N GLY A 69 -2.68 -4.07 2.29
CA GLY A 69 -2.76 -2.83 1.52
C GLY A 69 -3.02 -1.62 2.39
N PHE A 70 -2.56 -0.47 1.91
CA PHE A 70 -2.79 0.83 2.56
C PHE A 70 -2.83 1.95 1.52
N ALA A 71 -3.68 2.95 1.74
CA ALA A 71 -3.92 4.04 0.80
C ALA A 71 -3.77 5.42 1.46
N LEU A 72 -3.63 6.47 0.65
CA LEU A 72 -3.77 7.85 1.10
C LEU A 72 -5.22 8.15 1.42
N GLN A 73 -6.11 7.96 0.45
CA GLN A 73 -7.54 8.26 0.56
C GLN A 73 -8.35 7.00 0.86
N PRO A 74 -9.47 7.12 1.59
CA PRO A 74 -10.39 6.01 1.82
C PRO A 74 -11.01 5.49 0.52
N GLY A 75 -11.60 4.29 0.59
CA GLY A 75 -12.33 3.68 -0.52
C GLY A 75 -11.52 2.73 -1.41
N PHE A 76 -10.19 2.65 -1.24
CA PHE A 76 -9.39 1.66 -1.96
C PHE A 76 -9.68 0.23 -1.48
N THR A 77 -9.87 -0.68 -2.44
CA THR A 77 -10.07 -2.11 -2.22
C THR A 77 -9.17 -2.92 -3.15
N PHE A 78 -8.87 -4.16 -2.78
CA PHE A 78 -8.07 -5.07 -3.59
C PHE A 78 -8.61 -6.50 -3.49
N ALA A 79 -8.46 -7.28 -4.55
CA ALA A 79 -8.85 -8.68 -4.59
C ALA A 79 -7.71 -9.57 -4.07
N VAL A 80 -8.05 -10.54 -3.24
CA VAL A 80 -7.12 -11.60 -2.79
C VAL A 80 -7.71 -12.94 -3.19
N THR A 81 -6.98 -13.67 -4.03
CA THR A 81 -7.29 -15.04 -4.42
C THR A 81 -6.33 -15.97 -3.69
N ASP A 82 -6.87 -16.94 -2.94
CA ASP A 82 -6.06 -17.93 -2.23
C ASP A 82 -5.66 -19.11 -3.13
N ALA A 83 -4.88 -20.05 -2.57
CA ALA A 83 -4.41 -21.23 -3.29
C ALA A 83 -5.54 -22.20 -3.73
N ASN A 84 -6.73 -22.09 -3.14
CA ASN A 84 -7.91 -22.87 -3.52
C ASN A 84 -8.74 -22.17 -4.62
N GLY A 85 -8.31 -21.00 -5.08
CA GLY A 85 -9.03 -20.19 -6.06
C GLY A 85 -10.17 -19.35 -5.45
N GLN A 86 -10.34 -19.34 -4.13
CA GLN A 86 -11.35 -18.50 -3.49
C GLN A 86 -10.90 -17.04 -3.51
N THR A 87 -11.73 -16.17 -4.10
CA THR A 87 -11.46 -14.73 -4.19
C THR A 87 -12.31 -13.97 -3.19
N ARG A 88 -11.68 -13.03 -2.48
CA ARG A 88 -12.35 -12.06 -1.60
C ARG A 88 -11.90 -10.65 -1.92
N ILE A 89 -12.77 -9.68 -1.71
CA ILE A 89 -12.45 -8.26 -1.81
C ILE A 89 -12.11 -7.74 -0.42
N GLU A 90 -10.89 -7.25 -0.23
CA GLU A 90 -10.44 -6.62 1.01
C GLU A 90 -10.44 -5.09 0.88
N ARG A 91 -10.81 -4.41 1.96
CA ARG A 91 -10.73 -2.96 2.06
C ARG A 91 -9.43 -2.56 2.74
N ALA A 92 -8.64 -1.73 2.07
CA ALA A 92 -7.41 -1.21 2.66
C ALA A 92 -7.71 -0.13 3.71
N GLY A 93 -6.84 -0.01 4.70
CA GLY A 93 -6.80 1.17 5.55
C GLY A 93 -6.35 2.40 4.76
N ALA A 94 -6.70 3.59 5.25
CA ALA A 94 -6.30 4.86 4.65
C ALA A 94 -5.62 5.77 5.68
N LEU A 95 -4.78 6.69 5.20
CA LEU A 95 -4.14 7.70 6.02
C LEU A 95 -5.11 8.85 6.37
N PHE A 96 -5.90 9.28 5.38
CA PHE A 96 -6.93 10.30 5.56
C PHE A 96 -8.28 9.65 5.86
N GLU A 97 -9.13 10.38 6.59
CA GLU A 97 -10.48 9.97 6.91
C GLU A 97 -11.46 10.40 5.82
N SER A 98 -12.59 9.70 5.70
CA SER A 98 -13.68 10.12 4.83
C SER A 98 -14.35 11.35 5.43
N SER A 99 -14.35 12.47 4.70
CA SER A 99 -15.15 13.65 5.03
C SER A 99 -16.65 13.39 4.94
#